data_AF-A0A2S1LYF0-F1
#
_entry.id   AF-A0A2S1LYF0-F1
#
_cell.length_a   1.000
_cell.length_b   1.000
_cell.length_c   1.000
_cell.angle_alpha   90.00
_cell.angle_beta   90.00
_cell.angle_gamma   90.00
#
_symmetry.space_group_name_H-M   'P 1'
#
loop_
_entity.id
_entity.type
_entity.pdbx_description
1 polymer ?
#
loop_
_entity_poly.entity_id
_entity_poly.type
_entity_poly.pdbx_seq_one_letter_code
_entity_poly.pdbx_strand_id
1 'polypeptide(L)'
;MKKKAFYDYKVLFDKGLKNKEIASILNVCKSAVSRARNRYKALKDPKENLETTVQVNRHTFDNLVALAISSKTELRVVKANFETMFYNFCMTFSEDFKSYKDLVLKELKDTISNIDIQIMTLTSKLKGNIKSSIKEKIKTQLEDKQKEKLEYEKKFYTHKMDLNYNCMLKLKTMMNVKREVQ
;
A
#
# COMPACT_ATOMS: atom_id res chain seq x y z
N MET A 1 -37.09 -24.37 -21.84
CA MET A 1 -35.77 -24.29 -22.52
C MET A 1 -35.34 -22.83 -22.62
N LYS A 2 -34.23 -22.44 -21.99
CA LYS A 2 -33.69 -21.07 -22.10
C LYS A 2 -33.09 -20.87 -23.49
N LYS A 3 -33.48 -19.81 -24.21
CA LYS A 3 -32.81 -19.40 -25.46
C LYS A 3 -31.41 -18.91 -25.11
N LYS A 4 -30.37 -19.63 -25.54
CA LYS A 4 -28.96 -19.21 -25.41
C LYS A 4 -28.58 -18.29 -26.56
N ALA A 5 -27.72 -17.31 -26.29
CA ALA A 5 -27.27 -16.36 -27.30
C ALA A 5 -26.45 -17.09 -28.38
N PHE A 6 -26.54 -16.66 -29.64
CA PHE A 6 -25.82 -17.29 -30.75
C PHE A 6 -24.28 -17.26 -30.55
N TYR A 7 -23.79 -16.27 -29.81
CA TYR A 7 -22.38 -16.12 -29.45
C TYR A 7 -21.84 -17.32 -28.63
N ASP A 8 -22.65 -17.84 -27.70
CA ASP A 8 -22.26 -18.99 -26.86
C ASP A 8 -21.99 -20.25 -27.71
N TYR A 9 -22.74 -20.42 -28.80
CA TYR A 9 -22.53 -21.51 -29.75
C TYR A 9 -21.30 -21.28 -30.63
N LYS A 10 -21.05 -20.03 -31.06
CA LYS A 10 -19.95 -19.67 -31.95
C LYS A 10 -18.59 -20.05 -31.36
N VAL A 11 -18.34 -19.67 -30.10
CA VAL A 11 -17.09 -19.97 -29.39
C VAL A 11 -16.83 -21.49 -29.32
N LEU A 12 -17.88 -22.28 -29.10
CA LEU A 12 -17.77 -23.73 -29.00
C LEU A 12 -17.61 -24.41 -30.37
N PHE A 13 -18.17 -23.82 -31.44
CA PHE A 13 -17.93 -24.26 -32.81
C PHE A 13 -16.51 -23.98 -33.26
N ASP A 14 -15.96 -22.81 -32.92
CA ASP A 14 -14.57 -22.44 -33.22
C ASP A 14 -13.57 -23.39 -32.53
N LYS A 15 -13.90 -23.87 -31.33
CA LYS A 15 -13.12 -24.90 -30.61
C LYS A 15 -13.25 -26.32 -31.16
N GLY A 16 -14.05 -26.54 -32.20
CA GLY A 16 -14.18 -27.84 -32.87
C GLY A 16 -15.02 -28.89 -32.13
N LEU A 17 -15.73 -28.54 -31.04
CA LEU A 17 -16.51 -29.50 -30.26
C LEU A 17 -17.64 -30.13 -31.10
N LYS A 18 -18.05 -31.35 -30.77
CA LYS A 18 -19.16 -32.05 -31.42
C LYS A 18 -20.51 -31.56 -30.87
N ASN A 19 -21.58 -31.67 -31.67
CA ASN A 19 -22.92 -31.19 -31.27
C ASN A 19 -23.44 -31.82 -29.97
N LYS A 20 -23.04 -33.06 -29.64
CA LYS A 20 -23.42 -33.74 -28.40
C LYS A 20 -22.79 -33.08 -27.16
N GLU A 21 -21.52 -32.69 -27.28
CA GLU A 21 -20.75 -32.06 -26.20
C GLU A 21 -21.30 -30.65 -25.94
N ILE A 22 -21.55 -29.90 -27.01
CA ILE A 22 -22.13 -28.55 -26.93
C ILE A 22 -23.55 -28.58 -26.35
N ALA A 23 -24.36 -29.58 -26.72
CA ALA A 23 -25.70 -29.78 -26.14
C ALA A 23 -25.64 -30.00 -24.63
N SER A 24 -24.66 -30.79 -24.17
CA SER A 24 -24.42 -31.03 -22.74
C SER A 24 -23.93 -29.76 -22.02
N ILE A 25 -22.96 -29.04 -22.60
CA ILE A 25 -22.35 -27.83 -22.02
C ILE A 25 -23.38 -26.69 -21.90
N LEU A 26 -24.17 -26.46 -22.95
CA LEU A 26 -25.15 -25.38 -22.98
C LEU A 26 -26.52 -25.77 -22.40
N ASN A 27 -26.68 -27.04 -22.01
CA ASN A 27 -27.93 -27.65 -21.54
C ASN A 27 -29.10 -27.40 -22.51
N VAL A 28 -28.90 -27.77 -23.77
CA VAL A 28 -29.87 -27.60 -24.87
C VAL A 28 -29.99 -28.88 -25.69
N CYS A 29 -31.07 -29.03 -26.44
CA CYS A 29 -31.24 -30.19 -27.31
C CYS A 29 -30.25 -30.17 -28.49
N LYS A 30 -29.82 -31.36 -28.93
CA LYS A 30 -28.89 -31.54 -30.06
C LYS A 30 -29.40 -30.90 -31.36
N SER A 31 -30.71 -30.85 -31.57
CA SER A 31 -31.34 -30.21 -32.73
C SER A 31 -31.23 -28.67 -32.71
N ALA A 32 -31.22 -28.04 -31.53
CA ALA A 32 -30.93 -26.61 -31.40
C ALA A 32 -29.47 -26.30 -31.77
N VAL A 33 -28.52 -27.12 -31.31
CA VAL A 33 -27.10 -27.00 -31.67
C VAL A 33 -26.91 -27.20 -33.18
N SER A 34 -27.60 -28.16 -33.79
CA SER A 34 -27.50 -28.43 -35.23
C SER A 34 -27.98 -27.24 -36.07
N ARG A 35 -29.10 -26.62 -35.69
CA ARG A 35 -29.59 -25.39 -36.35
C ARG A 35 -28.59 -24.23 -36.22
N ALA A 36 -28.03 -24.05 -35.03
CA ALA A 36 -27.00 -23.03 -34.80
C ALA A 36 -25.73 -23.31 -35.64
N ARG A 37 -25.32 -24.58 -35.77
CA ARG A 37 -24.15 -24.96 -36.58
C ARG A 37 -24.37 -24.72 -38.07
N ASN A 38 -25.55 -25.01 -38.59
CA ASN A 38 -25.87 -24.74 -39.99
C ASN A 38 -25.87 -23.23 -40.28
N ARG A 39 -26.43 -22.41 -39.37
CA ARG A 39 -26.34 -20.95 -39.44
C ARG A 39 -24.89 -20.46 -39.41
N TYR A 40 -24.06 -21.05 -38.55
CA TYR A 40 -22.64 -20.71 -38.45
C TYR A 40 -21.84 -21.09 -39.71
N LYS A 41 -22.13 -22.25 -40.32
CA LYS A 41 -21.52 -22.66 -41.61
C LYS A 41 -21.96 -21.76 -42.76
N ALA A 42 -23.25 -21.39 -42.82
CA ALA A 42 -23.76 -20.45 -43.82
C ALA A 42 -23.15 -19.04 -43.69
N LEU A 43 -22.65 -18.66 -42.52
CA LEU A 43 -21.87 -17.43 -42.32
C LEU A 43 -20.40 -17.57 -42.72
N LYS A 44 -19.90 -18.80 -42.90
CA LYS A 44 -18.51 -19.11 -43.28
C LYS A 44 -18.34 -19.43 -44.77
N ASP A 45 -19.37 -19.96 -45.43
CA ASP A 45 -19.40 -20.11 -46.89
C ASP A 45 -19.72 -18.75 -47.51
N PRO A 46 -18.75 -18.04 -48.11
CA PRO A 46 -19.00 -16.75 -48.71
C PRO A 46 -19.62 -16.99 -50.09
N LYS A 47 -20.94 -16.84 -50.19
CA LYS A 47 -21.52 -16.44 -51.46
C LYS A 47 -21.09 -14.99 -51.71
N GLU A 48 -20.20 -14.83 -52.68
CA GLU A 48 -19.82 -13.60 -53.39
C GLU A 48 -19.38 -12.39 -52.56
N ASN A 49 -18.10 -12.05 -52.69
CA ASN A 49 -17.56 -10.69 -52.84
C ASN A 49 -18.35 -9.56 -52.18
N LEU A 50 -18.22 -9.45 -50.86
CA LEU A 50 -18.21 -8.14 -50.22
C LEU A 50 -16.87 -8.00 -49.54
N GLU A 51 -15.96 -7.25 -50.14
CA GLU A 51 -15.04 -6.44 -49.36
C GLU A 51 -15.92 -5.57 -48.46
N THR A 52 -16.29 -6.06 -47.28
CA THR A 52 -16.83 -5.22 -46.22
C THR A 52 -15.69 -4.34 -45.73
N THR A 53 -15.42 -3.29 -46.48
CA THR A 53 -14.84 -2.08 -45.91
C THR A 53 -15.82 -1.64 -44.82
N VAL A 54 -15.45 -1.92 -43.56
CA VAL A 54 -16.19 -1.41 -42.41
C VAL A 54 -16.05 0.11 -42.46
N GLN A 55 -17.03 0.79 -43.06
CA GLN A 55 -17.12 2.24 -43.00
C GLN A 55 -17.46 2.61 -41.55
N VAL A 56 -16.43 2.85 -40.74
CA VAL A 56 -16.60 3.44 -39.42
C VAL A 56 -17.14 4.85 -39.63
N ASN A 57 -18.39 5.09 -39.23
CA ASN A 57 -18.97 6.43 -39.25
C ASN A 57 -18.04 7.38 -38.49
N ARG A 58 -17.63 8.48 -39.13
CA ARG A 58 -16.77 9.51 -38.54
C ARG A 58 -17.27 9.97 -37.17
N HIS A 59 -18.58 10.10 -37.01
CA HIS A 59 -19.19 10.46 -35.73
C HIS A 59 -18.97 9.41 -34.64
N THR A 60 -19.03 8.11 -34.99
CA THR A 60 -18.71 7.02 -34.05
C THR A 60 -17.23 7.03 -33.68
N PHE A 61 -16.34 7.31 -34.64
CA PHE A 61 -14.91 7.46 -34.37
C PHE A 61 -14.63 8.66 -33.45
N ASP A 62 -15.19 9.83 -33.76
CA ASP A 62 -15.02 11.06 -32.97
C ASP A 62 -15.56 10.88 -31.54
N ASN A 63 -16.69 10.18 -31.38
CA ASN A 63 -17.24 9.84 -30.06
C ASN A 63 -16.31 8.90 -29.28
N LEU A 64 -15.73 7.88 -29.93
CA LEU A 64 -14.75 6.99 -29.28
C LEU A 64 -13.48 7.73 -28.86
N VAL A 65 -13.00 8.66 -29.69
CA VAL A 65 -11.87 9.53 -29.38
C VAL A 65 -12.20 10.44 -28.19
N ALA A 66 -13.38 11.07 -28.19
CA ALA A 66 -13.82 11.91 -27.08
C ALA A 66 -13.93 11.11 -25.76
N LEU A 67 -14.49 9.90 -25.80
CA LEU A 67 -14.56 9.00 -24.64
C LEU A 67 -13.16 8.61 -24.14
N ALA A 68 -12.24 8.28 -25.05
CA ALA A 68 -10.87 7.93 -24.68
C ALA A 68 -10.13 9.13 -24.04
N ILE A 69 -10.33 10.33 -24.57
CA ILE A 69 -9.75 11.57 -24.01
C ILE A 69 -10.34 11.87 -22.63
N SER A 70 -11.66 11.76 -22.48
CA SER A 70 -12.37 11.97 -21.21
C SER A 70 -11.88 10.98 -20.15
N SER A 71 -11.86 9.68 -20.48
CA SER A 71 -11.36 8.63 -19.56
C SER A 71 -9.90 8.86 -19.15
N LYS A 72 -9.03 9.25 -20.08
CA LYS A 72 -7.64 9.62 -19.77
C LYS A 72 -7.55 10.81 -18.82
N THR A 73 -8.43 11.80 -18.98
CA THR A 73 -8.47 12.99 -18.13
C THR A 73 -8.94 12.64 -16.71
N GLU A 74 -9.99 11.82 -16.59
CA GLU A 74 -10.47 11.31 -15.30
C GLU A 74 -9.37 10.52 -14.57
N LEU A 75 -8.67 9.63 -15.27
CA LEU A 75 -7.54 8.88 -14.69
C LEU A 75 -6.42 9.80 -14.17
N ARG A 76 -6.12 10.91 -14.87
CA ARG A 76 -5.15 11.90 -14.40
C ARG A 76 -5.62 12.59 -13.13
N VAL A 77 -6.90 12.93 -13.03
CA VAL A 77 -7.47 13.55 -11.82
C VAL A 77 -7.42 12.58 -10.64
N VAL A 78 -7.82 11.31 -10.85
CA VAL A 78 -7.73 10.27 -9.82
C VAL A 78 -6.29 10.08 -9.35
N LYS A 79 -5.32 10.07 -10.28
CA LYS A 79 -3.89 9.97 -9.95
C LYS A 79 -3.42 11.16 -9.08
N ALA A 80 -3.74 12.39 -9.47
CA ALA A 80 -3.37 13.58 -8.71
C ALA A 80 -4.00 13.60 -7.30
N ASN A 81 -5.26 13.17 -7.19
CA ASN A 81 -5.95 13.03 -5.91
C ASN A 81 -5.30 11.98 -5.02
N PHE A 82 -4.94 10.82 -5.58
CA PHE A 82 -4.23 9.78 -4.85
C PHE A 82 -2.87 10.27 -4.35
N GLU A 83 -2.09 10.97 -5.18
CA GLU A 83 -0.80 11.54 -4.77
C GLU A 83 -0.98 12.52 -3.61
N THR A 84 -1.96 13.41 -3.70
CA THR A 84 -2.29 14.38 -2.64
C THR A 84 -2.67 13.69 -1.33
N MET A 85 -3.59 12.71 -1.40
CA MET A 85 -4.00 11.92 -0.22
C MET A 85 -2.82 11.16 0.39
N PHE A 86 -1.95 10.57 -0.44
CA PHE A 86 -0.76 9.86 0.00
C PHE A 86 0.21 10.77 0.74
N TYR A 87 0.47 11.98 0.23
CA TYR A 87 1.34 12.94 0.90
C TYR A 87 0.74 13.42 2.23
N ASN A 88 -0.55 13.74 2.25
CA ASN A 88 -1.24 14.15 3.48
C ASN A 88 -1.16 13.03 4.54
N PHE A 89 -1.41 11.78 4.13
CA PHE A 89 -1.24 10.63 5.01
C PHE A 89 0.18 10.51 5.58
N CYS A 90 1.21 10.69 4.75
CA CYS A 90 2.60 10.64 5.21
C CYS A 90 2.92 11.74 6.23
N MET A 91 2.39 12.95 6.03
CA MET A 91 2.55 14.07 6.96
C MET A 91 1.88 13.78 8.30
N THR A 92 0.60 13.41 8.30
CA THR A 92 -0.13 13.06 9.53
C THR A 92 0.54 11.90 10.26
N PHE A 93 0.92 10.84 9.54
CA PHE A 93 1.65 9.71 10.15
C PHE A 93 2.97 10.15 10.79
N SER A 94 3.70 11.07 10.17
CA SER A 94 4.98 11.56 10.72
C SER A 94 4.78 12.34 12.02
N GLU A 95 3.72 13.13 12.11
CA GLU A 95 3.34 13.89 13.31
C GLU A 95 2.87 12.96 14.44
N ASP A 96 2.01 12.01 14.11
CA ASP A 96 1.52 10.99 15.05
C ASP A 96 2.67 10.12 15.58
N PHE A 97 3.56 9.69 14.69
CA PHE A 97 4.72 8.89 15.07
C PHE A 97 5.68 9.67 15.96
N LYS A 98 5.88 10.97 15.72
CA LYS A 98 6.66 11.84 16.60
C LYS A 98 6.04 11.86 18.00
N SER A 99 4.74 12.09 18.09
CA SER A 99 4.00 12.13 19.36
C SER A 99 4.07 10.79 20.11
N TYR A 100 3.87 9.68 19.40
CA TYR A 100 4.01 8.33 19.94
C TYR A 100 5.42 8.07 20.48
N LYS A 101 6.46 8.42 19.70
CA LYS A 101 7.85 8.23 20.11
C LYS A 101 8.17 9.04 21.38
N ASP A 102 7.70 10.28 21.46
CA ASP A 102 7.90 11.12 22.65
C ASP A 102 7.18 10.55 23.87
N LEU A 103 5.99 9.98 23.69
CA LEU A 103 5.24 9.29 24.75
C LEU A 103 6.00 8.06 25.27
N VAL A 104 6.44 7.18 24.38
CA VAL A 104 7.14 5.94 24.74
C VAL A 104 8.48 6.21 25.43
N LEU A 105 9.19 7.24 24.99
CA LEU A 105 10.50 7.61 25.56
C LEU A 105 10.40 8.49 26.81
N LYS A 106 9.19 8.89 27.20
CA LYS A 106 8.98 9.86 28.30
C LYS A 106 9.57 9.37 29.62
N GLU A 107 9.25 8.15 30.04
CA GLU A 107 9.70 7.62 31.33
C GLU A 107 11.23 7.57 31.43
N LEU A 108 11.92 7.17 30.36
CA LEU A 108 13.38 7.18 30.31
C LEU A 108 13.93 8.61 30.37
N LYS A 109 13.30 9.57 29.68
CA LYS A 109 13.70 10.97 29.70
C LYS A 109 13.50 11.60 31.08
N ASP A 110 12.39 11.30 31.75
CA ASP A 110 12.09 11.77 33.10
C ASP A 110 13.07 11.16 34.10
N THR A 111 13.42 9.88 33.95
CA THR A 111 14.42 9.20 34.78
C THR A 111 15.80 9.83 34.63
N ILE A 112 16.27 10.07 33.40
CA ILE A 112 17.55 10.74 33.13
C ILE A 112 17.55 12.15 33.76
N SER A 113 16.44 12.88 33.62
CA SER A 113 16.31 14.23 34.17
C SER A 113 16.37 14.23 35.70
N ASN A 114 15.76 13.23 36.36
CA ASN A 114 15.84 13.06 37.81
C ASN A 114 17.27 12.72 38.27
N ILE A 115 17.98 11.85 37.53
CA ILE A 115 19.38 11.55 37.81
C ILE A 115 20.25 12.82 37.66
N ASP A 116 19.99 13.65 36.65
CA ASP A 116 20.69 14.93 36.47
C ASP A 116 20.50 15.87 37.66
N ILE A 117 19.28 15.98 38.20
CA ILE A 117 18.99 16.77 39.41
C ILE A 117 19.80 16.22 40.61
N GLN A 118 19.89 14.90 40.75
CA GLN A 118 20.67 14.26 41.83
C GLN A 118 22.17 14.55 41.67
N ILE A 119 22.71 14.42 40.46
CA ILE A 119 24.11 14.76 40.12
C ILE A 119 24.39 16.23 40.45
N MET A 120 23.52 17.16 40.06
CA MET A 120 23.66 18.59 40.38
C MET A 120 23.65 18.85 41.88
N THR A 121 22.79 18.15 42.62
CA THR A 121 22.71 18.25 44.08
C THR A 121 23.98 17.75 44.76
N LEU A 122 24.48 16.58 44.36
CA LEU A 122 25.74 16.01 44.88
C LEU A 122 26.95 16.91 44.55
N THR A 123 27.00 17.43 43.32
CA THR A 123 28.03 18.36 42.86
C THR A 123 28.03 19.65 43.68
N SER A 124 26.85 20.20 43.97
CA SER A 124 26.71 21.39 44.81
C SER A 124 27.17 21.13 46.25
N LYS A 125 26.84 19.96 46.82
CA LYS A 125 27.32 19.55 48.16
C LYS A 125 28.84 19.46 48.22
N LEU A 126 29.50 18.95 47.17
CA LEU A 126 30.97 18.86 47.09
C LEU A 126 31.67 20.21 47.09
N LYS A 127 31.01 21.28 46.64
CA LYS A 127 31.53 22.66 46.68
C LYS A 127 31.46 23.28 48.07
N GLY A 128 30.65 22.73 48.98
CA GLY A 128 30.51 23.21 50.35
C GLY A 128 31.67 22.82 51.25
N ASN A 129 31.70 23.42 52.45
CA ASN A 129 32.67 23.05 53.48
C ASN A 129 32.16 21.81 54.24
N ILE A 130 32.66 20.63 53.87
CA ILE A 130 32.28 19.33 54.43
C ILE A 130 33.52 18.53 54.84
N LYS A 131 33.35 17.71 55.89
CA LYS A 131 34.41 16.80 56.40
C LYS A 131 34.91 15.85 55.30
N SER A 132 36.21 15.55 55.29
CA SER A 132 36.83 14.71 54.24
C SER A 132 36.18 13.33 54.09
N SER A 133 35.82 12.68 55.19
CA SER A 133 35.14 11.38 55.18
C SER A 133 33.74 11.42 54.57
N ILE A 134 33.06 12.56 54.64
CA ILE A 134 31.76 12.79 53.98
C ILE A 134 31.99 13.10 52.50
N LYS A 135 33.02 13.88 52.19
CA LYS A 135 33.38 14.26 50.83
C LYS A 135 33.67 13.02 49.95
N GLU A 136 34.40 12.05 50.48
CA GLU A 136 34.72 10.82 49.74
C GLU A 136 33.46 10.00 49.45
N LYS A 137 32.55 9.86 50.43
CA LYS A 137 31.25 9.19 50.23
C LYS A 137 30.40 9.86 49.16
N ILE A 138 30.35 11.19 49.14
CA ILE A 138 29.60 11.94 48.13
C ILE A 138 30.23 11.76 46.74
N LYS A 139 31.57 11.68 46.66
CA LYS A 139 32.29 11.43 45.41
C LYS A 139 31.94 10.06 44.83
N THR A 140 31.95 9.00 45.65
CA THR A 140 31.51 7.66 45.22
C THR A 140 30.06 7.67 44.74
N GLN A 141 29.14 8.29 45.49
CA GLN A 141 27.74 8.41 45.07
C GLN A 141 27.58 9.17 43.75
N LEU A 142 28.41 10.18 43.51
CA LEU A 142 28.40 10.94 42.27
C LEU A 142 28.86 10.07 41.09
N GLU A 143 29.94 9.29 41.27
CA GLU A 143 30.44 8.34 40.27
C GLU A 143 29.38 7.27 39.94
N ASP A 144 28.71 6.72 40.96
CA ASP A 144 27.61 5.76 40.79
C ASP A 144 26.46 6.36 39.98
N LYS A 145 26.04 7.60 40.32
CA LYS A 145 24.96 8.30 39.60
C LYS A 145 25.33 8.64 38.16
N GLN A 146 26.59 9.00 37.90
CA GLN A 146 27.08 9.23 36.54
C GLN A 146 27.06 7.94 35.70
N LYS A 147 27.42 6.80 36.31
CA LYS A 147 27.33 5.49 35.66
C LYS A 147 25.87 5.10 35.38
N GLU A 148 24.98 5.28 36.36
CA GLU A 148 23.54 5.05 36.22
C GLU A 148 22.95 5.90 35.08
N LYS A 149 23.30 7.19 35.02
CA LYS A 149 22.90 8.08 33.91
C LYS A 149 23.30 7.50 32.56
N LEU A 150 24.56 7.10 32.41
CA LEU A 150 25.09 6.56 31.16
C LEU A 150 24.34 5.29 30.72
N GLU A 151 23.94 4.43 31.65
CA GLU A 151 23.15 3.24 31.36
C GLU A 151 21.75 3.60 30.85
N TYR A 152 21.07 4.56 31.48
CA TYR A 152 19.75 5.04 31.03
C TYR A 152 19.83 5.78 29.69
N GLU A 153 20.87 6.58 29.45
CA GLU A 153 21.10 7.21 28.15
C GLU A 153 21.28 6.17 27.05
N LYS A 154 22.07 5.11 27.28
CA LYS A 154 22.21 4.00 26.33
C LYS A 154 20.87 3.33 26.04
N LYS A 155 20.06 3.05 27.06
CA LYS A 155 18.71 2.49 26.89
C LYS A 155 17.81 3.43 26.07
N PHE A 156 17.82 4.72 26.39
CA PHE A 156 17.06 5.74 25.66
C PHE A 156 17.43 5.77 24.18
N TYR A 157 18.72 5.85 23.84
CA TYR A 157 19.15 5.90 22.45
C TYR A 157 18.88 4.60 21.71
N THR A 158 19.10 3.45 22.35
CA THR A 158 18.80 2.14 21.75
C THR A 158 17.32 2.04 21.40
N HIS A 159 16.43 2.39 22.34
CA HIS A 159 15.00 2.31 22.12
C HIS A 159 14.52 3.33 21.07
N LYS A 160 15.05 4.56 21.11
CA LYS A 160 14.78 5.59 20.09
C LYS A 160 15.17 5.11 18.69
N MET A 161 16.33 4.48 18.55
CA MET A 161 16.80 3.97 17.27
C MET A 161 15.96 2.80 16.78
N ASP A 162 15.57 1.88 17.66
CA ASP A 162 14.68 0.77 17.31
C ASP A 162 13.31 1.26 16.81
N LEU A 163 12.70 2.22 17.53
CA LEU A 163 11.44 2.85 17.10
C LEU A 163 11.56 3.48 15.70
N ASN A 164 12.64 4.24 15.45
CA ASN A 164 12.88 4.86 14.16
C ASN A 164 13.10 3.81 13.06
N TYR A 165 13.88 2.76 13.33
CA TYR A 165 14.17 1.70 12.37
C TYR A 165 12.89 0.95 11.97
N ASN A 166 12.08 0.56 12.94
CA ASN A 166 10.80 -0.11 12.70
C ASN A 166 9.84 0.77 11.90
N CYS A 167 9.83 2.08 12.17
CA CYS A 167 9.07 3.05 11.37
C CYS A 167 9.56 3.11 9.92
N MET A 168 10.87 3.21 9.71
CA MET A 168 11.48 3.23 8.38
C MET A 168 11.17 1.97 7.56
N LEU A 169 11.15 0.79 8.19
CA LEU A 169 10.75 -0.45 7.53
C LEU A 169 9.30 -0.40 7.04
N LYS A 170 8.37 0.09 7.87
CA LYS A 170 6.96 0.23 7.49
C LYS A 170 6.78 1.24 6.35
N LEU A 171 7.46 2.37 6.43
CA LEU A 171 7.46 3.39 5.37
C LEU A 171 8.03 2.85 4.05
N LYS A 172 9.12 2.07 4.11
CA LYS A 172 9.68 1.40 2.92
C LYS A 172 8.64 0.49 2.26
N THR A 173 7.91 -0.31 3.04
CA THR A 173 6.84 -1.17 2.52
C THR A 173 5.73 -0.34 1.85
N MET A 174 5.29 0.75 2.47
CA MET A 174 4.29 1.66 1.88
C MET A 174 4.76 2.30 0.57
N MET A 175 6.03 2.70 0.51
CA MET A 175 6.63 3.28 -0.70
C MET A 175 6.75 2.26 -1.83
N ASN A 176 6.96 0.98 -1.52
CA ASN A 176 6.94 -0.08 -2.53
C ASN A 176 5.54 -0.26 -3.13
N VAL A 177 4.48 -0.25 -2.30
CA VAL A 177 3.08 -0.27 -2.78
C VAL A 177 2.81 0.91 -3.71
N LYS A 178 3.29 2.12 -3.38
CA LYS A 178 3.14 3.28 -4.27
C LYS A 178 3.81 3.08 -5.64
N ARG A 179 4.97 2.42 -5.70
CA ARG A 179 5.65 2.15 -6.98
C ARG A 179 4.93 1.10 -7.83
N GLU A 180 4.30 0.11 -7.21
CA GLU A 180 3.53 -0.92 -7.96
C GLU A 180 2.25 -0.36 -8.59
N VAL A 181 1.77 0.78 -8.10
CA VAL A 181 0.60 1.50 -8.62
C VAL A 181 0.98 2.55 -9.69
N GLN A 182 2.27 2.85 -9.87
CA GLN A 182 2.79 3.81 -10.86
C GLN A 182 3.13 3.16 -12.20
#